data_AF-A0A557XX26-F1
#
_entry.id   AF-A0A557XX26-F1
#
_cell.length_a   1.000
_cell.length_b   1.000
_cell.length_c   1.000
_cell.angle_alpha   90.00
_cell.angle_beta   90.00
_cell.angle_gamma   90.00
#
_symmetry.space_group_name_H-M   'P 1'
#
loop_
_entity.id
_entity.type
_entity.pdbx_description
1 polymer ?
#
loop_
_entity_poly.entity_id
_entity_poly.type
_entity_poly.pdbx_seq_one_letter_code
_entity_poly.pdbx_strand_id
1 'polypeptide(L)'
;MGAGFKENERPHVVEALSTLAPHLGRWNPDDVVVDVSLQDRGGKEQRVTLRTSLPGFPPLVAVADNPDVTHALGEAKHELIRQIEHQKAEREPMHNRRLRNNTVRHPKTPTP
;
A
#
# COMPACT_ATOMS: atom_id res chain seq x y z
N MET A 1 14.23 -7.32 6.09
CA MET A 1 13.46 -8.48 6.59
C MET A 1 13.63 -8.50 8.09
N GLY A 2 12.58 -8.13 8.79
CA GLY A 2 12.51 -8.09 10.24
C GLY A 2 12.22 -9.46 10.86
N ALA A 3 12.01 -9.46 12.17
CA ALA A 3 11.87 -10.66 12.97
C ALA A 3 10.55 -11.41 12.71
N GLY A 4 10.55 -12.73 12.93
CA GLY A 4 9.34 -13.55 13.03
C GLY A 4 9.07 -14.53 11.88
N PHE A 5 9.60 -14.29 10.67
CA PHE A 5 9.44 -15.21 9.52
C PHE A 5 10.39 -16.42 9.62
N LYS A 6 9.91 -17.62 9.24
CA LYS A 6 10.81 -18.79 9.05
C LYS A 6 11.50 -18.71 7.68
N GLU A 7 12.62 -19.42 7.54
CA GLU A 7 13.36 -19.53 6.28
C GLU A 7 12.53 -20.08 5.11
N ASN A 8 11.60 -21.00 5.39
CA ASN A 8 10.69 -21.56 4.37
C ASN A 8 9.65 -20.54 3.85
N GLU A 9 9.39 -19.47 4.58
CA GLU A 9 8.44 -18.41 4.18
C GLU A 9 9.14 -17.29 3.41
N ARG A 10 10.47 -17.18 3.52
CA ARG A 10 11.28 -16.18 2.81
C ARG A 10 11.04 -16.13 1.30
N PRO A 11 11.03 -17.24 0.54
CA PRO A 11 10.77 -17.17 -0.90
C PRO A 11 9.38 -16.58 -1.19
N HIS A 12 8.36 -16.99 -0.44
CA HIS A 12 7.01 -16.48 -0.61
C HIS A 12 6.90 -14.98 -0.29
N VAL A 13 7.58 -14.52 0.77
CA VAL A 13 7.64 -13.09 1.11
C VAL A 13 8.36 -12.30 0.01
N VAL A 14 9.49 -12.81 -0.51
CA VAL A 14 10.22 -12.15 -1.60
C VAL A 14 9.37 -12.08 -2.88
N GLU A 15 8.65 -13.15 -3.23
CA GLU A 15 7.72 -13.15 -4.36
C GLU A 15 6.60 -12.12 -4.16
N ALA A 16 6.00 -12.09 -2.96
CA ALA A 16 4.96 -11.13 -2.62
C ALA A 16 5.48 -9.68 -2.72
N LEU A 17 6.69 -9.40 -2.22
CA LEU A 17 7.30 -8.07 -2.30
C LEU A 17 7.75 -7.72 -3.72
N SER A 18 8.11 -8.70 -4.55
CA SER A 18 8.45 -8.47 -5.97
C SER A 18 7.27 -7.87 -6.74
N THR A 19 6.03 -8.17 -6.34
CA THR A 19 4.83 -7.55 -6.94
C THR A 19 4.68 -6.06 -6.60
N LEU A 20 5.40 -5.55 -5.60
CA LEU A 20 5.45 -4.10 -5.29
C LEU A 20 6.39 -3.34 -6.24
N ALA A 21 7.37 -4.00 -6.85
CA ALA A 21 8.34 -3.39 -7.75
C ALA A 21 7.72 -2.53 -8.87
N PRO A 22 6.68 -2.98 -9.62
CA PRO A 22 6.04 -2.13 -10.64
C PRO A 22 5.36 -0.88 -10.05
N HIS A 23 4.85 -0.96 -8.82
CA HIS A 23 4.26 0.19 -8.13
C HIS A 23 5.34 1.15 -7.61
N LEU A 24 6.54 0.66 -7.36
CA LEU A 24 7.68 1.44 -6.90
C LEU A 24 8.54 2.00 -8.03
N GLY A 25 8.23 1.72 -9.31
CA GLY A 25 9.03 2.12 -10.47
C GLY A 25 9.24 3.63 -10.67
N ARG A 26 8.56 4.49 -9.90
CA ARG A 26 8.82 5.94 -9.85
C ARG A 26 10.07 6.30 -9.02
N TRP A 27 10.48 5.43 -8.11
CA TRP A 27 11.61 5.63 -7.21
C TRP A 27 12.75 4.68 -7.59
N ASN A 28 13.99 5.08 -7.29
CA ASN A 28 15.11 4.16 -7.47
C ASN A 28 15.00 3.03 -6.45
N PRO A 29 15.27 1.77 -6.85
CA PRO A 29 15.23 0.64 -5.93
C PRO A 29 16.26 0.76 -4.80
N ASP A 30 17.36 1.49 -5.01
CA ASP A 30 18.40 1.72 -4.00
C ASP A 30 17.94 2.68 -2.88
N ASP A 31 17.04 3.62 -3.23
CA ASP A 31 16.49 4.59 -2.28
C ASP A 31 15.24 4.06 -1.54
N VAL A 32 14.71 2.91 -1.96
CA VAL A 32 13.49 2.33 -1.40
C VAL A 32 13.83 1.18 -0.46
N VAL A 33 13.47 1.33 0.80
CA VAL A 33 13.66 0.29 1.81
C VAL A 33 12.32 -0.31 2.18
N VAL A 34 12.12 -1.60 1.89
CA VAL A 34 10.95 -2.36 2.33
C VAL A 34 11.36 -3.32 3.44
N ASP A 35 10.86 -3.10 4.64
CA ASP A 35 10.97 -4.02 5.75
C ASP A 35 9.64 -4.75 6.02
N VAL A 36 9.76 -5.99 6.47
CA VAL A 36 8.64 -6.89 6.71
C VAL A 36 8.89 -7.60 8.03
N SER A 37 7.96 -7.46 8.97
CA SER A 37 8.06 -8.02 10.31
C SER A 37 6.79 -8.79 10.66
N LEU A 38 6.94 -9.94 11.34
CA LEU A 38 5.84 -10.77 11.80
C LEU A 38 5.83 -10.79 13.33
N GLN A 39 4.67 -10.49 13.92
CA GLN A 39 4.44 -10.49 15.35
C GLN A 39 3.30 -11.47 15.70
N ASP A 40 3.23 -11.86 16.98
CA ASP A 40 2.20 -12.77 17.52
C ASP A 40 2.15 -14.15 16.83
N ARG A 41 3.30 -14.63 16.36
CA ARG A 41 3.38 -15.91 15.66
C ARG A 41 2.94 -17.06 16.55
N GLY A 42 1.99 -17.87 16.04
CA GLY A 42 1.42 -18.99 16.78
C GLY A 42 0.39 -18.59 17.84
N GLY A 43 0.07 -17.31 17.93
CA GLY A 43 -1.08 -16.80 18.66
C GLY A 43 -2.37 -16.91 17.85
N LYS A 44 -3.44 -16.32 18.39
CA LYS A 44 -4.78 -16.32 17.78
C LYS A 44 -4.84 -15.51 16.49
N GLU A 45 -4.00 -14.48 16.37
CA GLU A 45 -4.02 -13.52 15.26
C GLU A 45 -2.58 -13.08 14.98
N GLN A 46 -2.02 -13.51 13.85
CA GLN A 46 -0.65 -13.17 13.49
C GLN A 46 -0.63 -11.80 12.82
N ARG A 47 0.23 -10.90 13.30
CA ARG A 47 0.30 -9.53 12.80
C ARG A 47 1.49 -9.37 11.86
N VAL A 48 1.21 -9.15 10.58
CA VAL A 48 2.21 -8.79 9.58
C VAL A 48 2.30 -7.27 9.50
N THR A 49 3.51 -6.73 9.57
CA THR A 49 3.81 -5.31 9.40
C THR A 49 4.75 -5.14 8.23
N LEU A 50 4.31 -4.39 7.22
CA LEU A 50 5.11 -3.94 6.11
C LEU A 50 5.43 -2.46 6.30
N ARG A 51 6.72 -2.12 6.35
CA ARG A 51 7.20 -0.75 6.43
C ARG A 51 7.97 -0.44 5.15
N THR A 52 7.59 0.62 4.47
CA THR A 52 8.29 1.10 3.28
C THR A 52 8.74 2.53 3.47
N SER A 53 10.04 2.75 3.30
CA SER A 53 10.63 4.09 3.32
C SER A 53 10.89 4.52 1.88
N LEU A 54 10.33 5.68 1.50
CA LEU A 54 10.44 6.26 0.16
C LEU A 54 11.15 7.62 0.27
N PRO A 55 12.05 7.97 -0.67
CA PRO A 55 12.77 9.22 -0.60
C PRO A 55 11.81 10.41 -0.83
N GLY A 56 11.83 11.36 0.10
CA GLY A 56 10.99 12.56 0.04
C GLY A 56 9.52 12.35 0.44
N PHE A 57 9.19 11.23 1.08
CA PHE A 57 7.86 10.93 1.63
C PHE A 57 7.97 10.39 3.06
N PRO A 58 6.91 10.53 3.87
CA PRO A 58 6.83 9.86 5.15
C PRO A 58 6.87 8.33 4.95
N PRO A 59 7.50 7.58 5.88
CA PRO A 59 7.52 6.12 5.80
C PRO A 59 6.10 5.57 5.87
N LEU A 60 5.75 4.72 4.91
CA LEU A 60 4.47 4.05 4.84
C LEU A 60 4.51 2.80 5.72
N VAL A 61 3.45 2.57 6.49
CA VAL A 61 3.33 1.41 7.35
C VAL A 61 1.96 0.78 7.09
N ALA A 62 1.97 -0.46 6.62
CA ALA A 62 0.79 -1.28 6.45
C ALA A 62 0.84 -2.44 7.45
N VAL A 63 -0.26 -2.64 8.16
CA VAL A 63 -0.38 -3.68 9.17
C VAL A 63 -1.64 -4.48 8.87
N ALA A 64 -1.53 -5.79 8.93
CA ALA A 64 -2.69 -6.67 8.86
C ALA A 64 -2.56 -7.76 9.93
N ASP A 65 -3.68 -8.08 10.56
CA ASP A 65 -3.83 -9.20 11.48
C ASP A 65 -4.63 -10.31 10.81
N ASN A 66 -4.09 -11.52 10.84
CA ASN A 66 -4.80 -12.70 10.38
C ASN A 66 -4.22 -13.96 11.03
N PRO A 67 -5.03 -14.97 11.38
CA PRO A 67 -4.50 -16.27 11.79
C PRO A 67 -3.62 -16.92 10.72
N ASP A 68 -3.84 -16.62 9.42
CA ASP A 68 -3.00 -17.09 8.32
C ASP A 68 -1.99 -16.03 7.88
N VAL A 69 -0.69 -16.35 7.97
CA VAL A 69 0.41 -15.41 7.62
C VAL A 69 0.36 -15.00 6.16
N THR A 70 -0.01 -15.92 5.27
CA THR A 70 -0.08 -15.66 3.83
C THR A 70 -1.20 -14.66 3.53
N HIS A 71 -2.35 -14.84 4.17
CA HIS A 71 -3.47 -13.92 4.06
C HIS A 71 -3.15 -12.55 4.68
N ALA A 72 -2.56 -12.51 5.89
CA ALA A 72 -2.10 -11.26 6.51
C ALA A 72 -1.10 -10.52 5.61
N LEU A 73 -0.15 -11.23 5.00
CA LEU A 73 0.81 -10.65 4.09
C LEU A 73 0.14 -10.08 2.83
N GLY A 74 -0.83 -10.79 2.26
CA GLY A 74 -1.63 -10.34 1.13
C GLY A 74 -2.39 -9.05 1.42
N GLU A 75 -3.05 -8.98 2.57
CA GLU A 75 -3.80 -7.81 3.03
C GLU A 75 -2.88 -6.61 3.31
N ALA A 76 -1.80 -6.82 4.08
CA ALA A 76 -0.82 -5.78 4.37
C ALA A 76 -0.20 -5.23 3.07
N LYS A 77 0.06 -6.11 2.09
CA LYS A 77 0.55 -5.72 0.76
C LYS A 77 -0.47 -4.86 0.02
N HIS A 78 -1.73 -5.26 0.00
CA HIS A 78 -2.79 -4.51 -0.69
C HIS A 78 -2.93 -3.09 -0.12
N GLU A 79 -2.94 -2.98 1.21
CA GLU A 79 -2.97 -1.68 1.89
C GLU A 79 -1.71 -0.85 1.63
N LEU A 80 -0.53 -1.47 1.56
CA LEU A 80 0.70 -0.77 1.19
C LEU A 80 0.65 -0.22 -0.24
N ILE A 81 0.19 -1.02 -1.22
CA ILE A 81 0.01 -0.58 -2.61
C ILE A 81 -0.94 0.60 -2.65
N ARG A 82 -2.07 0.52 -1.94
CA ARG A 82 -3.06 1.59 -1.85
C ARG A 82 -2.44 2.87 -1.30
N GLN A 83 -1.63 2.80 -0.26
CA GLN A 83 -0.91 3.96 0.30
C GLN A 83 0.08 4.55 -0.71
N ILE A 84 0.85 3.72 -1.42
CA ILE A 84 1.79 4.17 -2.46
C ILE A 84 1.04 4.90 -3.58
N GLU A 85 -0.05 4.33 -4.10
CA GLU A 85 -0.86 4.94 -5.14
C GLU A 85 -1.54 6.23 -4.66
N HIS A 86 -1.98 6.27 -3.39
CA HIS A 86 -2.52 7.48 -2.77
C HIS A 86 -1.47 8.59 -2.72
N GLN A 87 -0.25 8.30 -2.25
CA GLN A 87 0.85 9.28 -2.21
C GLN A 87 1.22 9.82 -3.60
N LYS A 88 1.16 8.97 -4.63
CA LYS A 88 1.34 9.42 -6.03
C LYS A 88 0.24 10.40 -6.44
N ALA A 89 -1.02 10.06 -6.16
CA ALA A 89 -2.18 10.86 -6.52
C ALA A 89 -2.24 12.19 -5.74
N GLU A 90 -1.84 12.21 -4.46
CA GLU A 90 -1.77 13.43 -3.63
C GLU A 90 -0.75 14.44 -4.17
N ARG A 91 0.29 13.99 -4.89
CA ARG A 91 1.24 14.85 -5.63
C ARG A 91 0.79 15.23 -7.05
N GLU A 92 -0.32 14.69 -7.54
CA GLU A 92 -0.98 15.11 -8.79
C GLU A 92 -2.23 16.02 -8.57
N PRO A 93 -2.30 16.93 -7.57
CA PRO A 93 -3.57 17.57 -7.21
C PRO A 93 -4.00 18.68 -8.19
N MET A 94 -3.30 18.89 -9.31
CA MET A 94 -3.57 20.04 -10.19
C MET A 94 -4.45 19.74 -11.41
N HIS A 95 -4.72 18.47 -11.78
CA HIS A 95 -5.43 18.19 -13.04
C HIS A 95 -6.89 17.70 -12.91
N ASN A 96 -7.37 17.31 -11.72
CA ASN A 96 -8.75 16.80 -11.57
C ASN A 96 -9.77 17.82 -11.04
N ARG A 97 -9.33 19.00 -10.54
CA ARG A 97 -10.28 20.04 -10.09
C ARG A 97 -11.01 20.73 -11.26
N ARG A 98 -10.43 20.74 -12.46
CA ARG A 98 -11.05 21.36 -13.64
C ARG A 98 -12.17 20.52 -14.26
N LEU A 99 -12.18 19.20 -14.07
CA LEU A 99 -13.21 18.32 -14.65
C LEU A 99 -14.50 18.26 -13.82
N ARG A 100 -14.43 18.53 -12.50
CA ARG A 100 -15.60 18.46 -11.61
C ARG A 100 -16.45 19.74 -11.58
N ASN A 101 -15.95 20.84 -12.14
CA ASN A 101 -16.70 22.10 -12.23
C ASN A 101 -17.61 22.20 -13.46
N ASN A 102 -17.54 21.26 -14.42
CA ASN A 102 -18.33 21.36 -15.67
C ASN A 102 -19.63 20.53 -15.68
N THR A 103 -20.06 19.99 -14.53
CA THR A 103 -21.30 19.17 -14.45
C THR A 103 -22.26 19.63 -13.35
N VAL A 104 -22.06 20.83 -12.78
CA VAL A 104 -22.97 21.38 -11.77
C VAL A 104 -23.56 22.70 -12.26
N ARG A 105 -24.61 22.58 -13.10
CA ARG A 105 -25.87 23.37 -13.10
C ARG A 105 -26.52 23.44 -14.50
N HIS A 106 -27.55 22.61 -14.69
CA HIS A 106 -28.84 23.05 -15.25
C HIS A 106 -29.91 21.97 -14.99
N PRO A 107 -30.60 21.98 -13.84
CA PRO A 107 -31.95 21.45 -13.79
C PRO A 107 -32.87 22.43 -14.53
N LYS A 108 -33.58 21.88 -15.50
CA LYS A 108 -34.55 22.53 -16.37
C LYS A 108 -35.70 23.06 -15.50
N THR A 109 -36.05 24.33 -15.62
CA THR A 109 -37.30 24.88 -15.10
C THR A 109 -38.45 24.47 -16.01
N PRO A 110 -39.50 23.80 -15.53
CA PRO A 110 -40.79 23.79 -16.19
C PRO A 110 -41.57 25.04 -15.75
N THR A 111 -42.25 25.71 -16.68
CA THR A 111 -43.20 26.78 -16.38
C THR A 111 -44.50 26.53 -17.15
N PRO A 112 -45.64 26.97 -16.59
CA PRO A 112 -46.95 26.28 -16.63
C PRO A 112 -47.66 26.30 -17.97
#